data_AF-A0A976K9Y6-F1
#
_entry.id   AF-A0A976K9Y6-F1
#
_cell.length_a   1.000
_cell.length_b   1.000
_cell.length_c   1.000
_cell.angle_alpha   90.00
_cell.angle_beta   90.00
_cell.angle_gamma   90.00
#
_symmetry.space_group_name_H-M   'P 1'
#
loop_
_entity.id
_entity.type
_entity.pdbx_description
1 polymer ?
#
loop_
_entity_poly.entity_id
_entity_poly.type
_entity_poly.pdbx_seq_one_letter_code
_entity_poly.pdbx_strand_id
1 'polypeptide(L)'
;MGAPAVSGRLHVVFWVVLLVSMALGSEPARARRVVVAFGDSITEGSDRFDEQALGGYPGRLGPMLQSHAGFEGVEVLNRGVGGETTSAGLSRLTSVLNSVADDEVLSVIIEGTNDVNDIVNGRSSIESTVRNLESMAAKVRARSWEPLYSTVIPRKSAARKDGDNEVTFDLIVAIREQTSTGPRPTAEPWEEFFYTPNREQTIYQGNDRTGHPNAAGFQLLARLFRDKLIGVDSIGPVFSGAEKAGANNTINVGDSLSALLHESGSGINLGETYFTIDGQQLSTNVGGDSRRAQLSASVSGSLSATPQVRIQTSDLAGNSRSIPVASFSSGGGGGGGGGGGGGGKGDVNGDGRVDGEDLVLVGLCFGTSSGDPRYNGACDLNNDGKVNNADLSILENNFGNRGS
;
A
#
# COMPACT_ATOMS: atom_id res chain seq x y z
N MET A 1 11.19 72.93 -82.48
CA MET A 1 12.25 71.89 -82.37
C MET A 1 12.94 72.18 -81.03
N GLY A 2 12.82 71.43 -79.95
CA GLY A 2 12.52 70.01 -79.76
C GLY A 2 13.60 69.46 -78.82
N ALA A 3 13.43 69.62 -77.50
CA ALA A 3 14.04 68.79 -76.46
C ALA A 3 13.49 69.21 -75.07
N PRO A 4 13.04 68.26 -74.21
CA PRO A 4 12.34 68.54 -72.96
C PRO A 4 13.27 68.46 -71.74
N ALA A 5 12.88 69.09 -70.63
CA ALA A 5 13.45 68.82 -69.31
C ALA A 5 12.34 68.29 -68.38
N VAL A 6 12.48 67.02 -68.04
CA VAL A 6 11.68 66.26 -67.06
C VAL A 6 12.33 66.41 -65.69
N SER A 7 11.54 66.62 -64.64
CA SER A 7 11.83 66.26 -63.24
C SER A 7 10.65 66.75 -62.41
N GLY A 8 9.94 65.99 -61.58
CA GLY A 8 10.07 64.63 -61.07
C GLY A 8 9.13 64.58 -59.86
N ARG A 9 8.03 63.83 -59.95
CA ARG A 9 7.04 63.70 -58.85
C ARG A 9 7.59 62.73 -57.79
N LEU A 10 7.87 63.26 -56.61
CA LEU A 10 8.32 62.53 -55.43
C LEU A 10 7.21 61.58 -54.95
N HIS A 11 7.43 60.27 -55.09
CA HIS A 11 6.61 59.24 -54.43
C HIS A 11 7.26 58.94 -53.08
N VAL A 12 6.57 59.27 -51.99
CA VAL A 12 6.97 58.90 -50.63
C VAL A 12 6.55 57.44 -50.40
N VAL A 13 7.52 56.53 -50.43
CA VAL A 13 7.34 55.13 -50.02
C VAL A 13 7.61 55.05 -48.52
N PHE A 14 6.57 54.76 -47.73
CA PHE A 14 6.71 54.44 -46.31
C PHE A 14 7.25 53.01 -46.17
N TRP A 15 8.49 52.86 -45.71
CA TRP A 15 9.01 51.59 -45.22
C TRP A 15 8.60 51.41 -43.76
N VAL A 16 7.71 50.46 -43.49
CA VAL A 16 7.50 49.95 -42.13
C VAL A 16 8.67 49.01 -41.81
N VAL A 17 9.63 49.49 -41.03
CA VAL A 17 10.65 48.64 -40.42
C VAL A 17 9.99 47.93 -39.23
N LEU A 18 9.64 46.65 -39.42
CA LEU A 18 9.23 45.78 -38.32
C LEU A 18 10.49 45.40 -37.52
N LEU A 19 10.76 46.12 -36.43
CA LEU A 19 11.77 45.73 -35.45
C LEU A 19 11.28 44.49 -34.71
N VAL A 20 11.65 43.30 -35.19
CA VAL A 20 11.58 42.07 -34.38
C VAL A 20 12.70 42.15 -33.36
N SER A 21 12.39 42.61 -32.16
CA SER A 21 13.28 42.48 -31.02
C SER A 21 13.43 40.99 -30.69
N MET A 22 14.48 40.34 -31.23
CA MET A 22 14.97 39.08 -30.68
C MET A 22 15.54 39.36 -29.30
N ALA A 23 14.67 39.36 -28.29
CA ALA A 23 15.10 39.13 -26.93
C ALA A 23 15.58 37.67 -26.87
N LEU A 24 16.89 37.47 -26.99
CA LEU A 24 17.55 36.26 -26.50
C LEU A 24 17.45 36.29 -24.96
N GLY A 25 16.23 36.07 -24.45
CA GLY A 25 16.04 35.74 -23.05
C GLY A 25 16.71 34.40 -22.83
N SER A 26 17.71 34.34 -21.96
CA SER A 26 18.09 33.09 -21.33
C SER A 26 16.84 32.54 -20.66
N GLU A 27 16.26 31.47 -21.21
CA GLU A 27 15.28 30.67 -20.49
C GLU A 27 15.85 30.42 -19.08
N PRO A 28 15.13 30.77 -18.00
CA PRO A 28 15.61 30.43 -16.67
C PRO A 28 15.88 28.93 -16.67
N ALA A 29 17.08 28.53 -16.24
CA ALA A 29 17.43 27.12 -16.15
C ALA A 29 16.32 26.42 -15.36
N ARG A 30 15.58 25.53 -16.03
CA ARG A 30 14.45 24.83 -15.42
C ARG A 30 14.97 24.16 -14.15
N ALA A 31 14.28 24.35 -13.03
CA ALA A 31 14.65 23.70 -11.78
C ALA A 31 14.79 22.19 -12.04
N ARG A 32 15.86 21.59 -11.52
CA ARG A 32 16.11 20.17 -11.69
C ARG A 32 14.99 19.41 -11.01
N ARG A 33 14.42 18.41 -11.68
CA ARG A 33 13.40 17.54 -11.09
C ARG A 33 14.06 16.42 -10.30
N VAL A 34 13.62 16.19 -9.07
CA VAL A 34 14.25 15.23 -8.16
C VAL A 34 13.20 14.31 -7.54
N VAL A 35 13.52 13.01 -7.47
CA VAL A 35 12.84 12.03 -6.64
C VAL A 35 13.81 11.58 -5.56
N VAL A 36 13.41 11.66 -4.29
CA VAL A 36 14.22 11.17 -3.17
C VAL A 36 13.73 9.78 -2.79
N ALA A 37 14.55 8.76 -3.04
CA ALA A 37 14.28 7.41 -2.58
C ALA A 37 14.84 7.25 -1.16
N PHE A 38 13.97 7.36 -0.14
CA PHE A 38 14.36 7.30 1.26
C PHE A 38 13.91 5.96 1.89
N GLY A 39 14.83 5.22 2.50
CA GLY A 39 14.45 4.08 3.32
C GLY A 39 15.55 3.13 3.69
N ASP A 40 15.19 1.85 3.78
CA ASP A 40 16.03 0.80 4.35
C ASP A 40 17.00 0.15 3.33
N SER A 41 17.42 -1.10 3.59
CA SER A 41 18.33 -1.86 2.72
C SER A 41 17.75 -2.19 1.34
N ILE A 42 16.42 -2.24 1.20
CA ILE A 42 15.76 -2.41 -0.10
C ILE A 42 15.95 -1.17 -0.95
N THR A 43 15.93 0.01 -0.33
CA THR A 43 16.23 1.29 -0.99
C THR A 43 17.73 1.46 -1.24
N GLU A 44 18.57 1.11 -0.26
CA GLU A 44 20.03 1.16 -0.40
C GLU A 44 20.49 0.37 -1.63
N GLY A 45 19.93 -0.82 -1.85
CA GLY A 45 20.15 -1.56 -3.09
C GLY A 45 21.60 -2.07 -3.24
N SER A 46 22.21 -2.51 -2.14
CA SER A 46 23.62 -2.95 -2.10
C SER A 46 23.98 -3.94 -3.21
N ASP A 47 25.15 -3.74 -3.83
CA ASP A 47 25.70 -4.58 -4.91
C ASP A 47 25.79 -6.07 -4.56
N ARG A 48 25.80 -6.43 -3.27
CA ARG A 48 25.75 -7.83 -2.83
C ARG A 48 24.46 -8.55 -3.23
N PHE A 49 23.40 -7.81 -3.53
CA PHE A 49 22.09 -8.31 -3.96
C PHE A 49 21.75 -7.90 -5.39
N ASP A 50 22.31 -6.79 -5.86
CA ASP A 50 22.16 -6.32 -7.23
C ASP A 50 23.34 -6.79 -8.09
N GLU A 51 23.21 -7.95 -8.72
CA GLU A 51 24.24 -8.54 -9.59
C GLU A 51 24.67 -7.64 -10.76
N GLN A 52 23.84 -6.64 -11.10
CA GLN A 52 24.12 -5.67 -12.16
C GLN A 52 24.78 -4.39 -11.63
N ALA A 53 24.92 -4.26 -10.30
CA ALA A 53 25.49 -3.10 -9.61
C ALA A 53 24.88 -1.77 -10.07
N LEU A 54 23.56 -1.74 -10.25
CA LEU A 54 22.81 -0.57 -10.69
C LEU A 54 22.25 0.24 -9.51
N GLY A 55 22.61 -0.09 -8.26
CA GLY A 55 22.14 0.62 -7.06
C GLY A 55 20.67 0.35 -6.74
N GLY A 56 20.20 -0.90 -6.91
CA GLY A 56 18.87 -1.34 -6.54
C GLY A 56 17.74 -0.77 -7.41
N TYR A 57 16.56 -0.56 -6.81
CA TYR A 57 15.45 0.06 -7.52
C TYR A 57 15.68 1.55 -7.82
N PRO A 58 16.34 2.37 -6.96
CA PRO A 58 16.51 3.80 -7.25
C PRO A 58 17.34 4.06 -8.51
N GLY A 59 18.44 3.32 -8.70
CA GLY A 59 19.27 3.50 -9.91
C GLY A 59 18.63 2.96 -11.19
N ARG A 60 17.66 2.03 -11.08
CA ARG A 60 16.80 1.60 -12.20
C ARG A 60 15.67 2.59 -12.49
N LEU A 61 15.13 3.23 -11.45
CA LEU A 61 13.99 4.15 -11.53
C LEU A 61 14.33 5.41 -12.35
N GLY A 62 15.53 5.97 -12.18
CA GLY A 62 15.95 7.20 -12.88
C GLY A 62 15.83 7.09 -14.40
N PRO A 63 16.52 6.15 -15.06
CA PRO A 63 16.40 5.94 -16.50
C PRO A 63 14.97 5.63 -16.97
N MET A 64 14.18 4.92 -16.15
CA MET A 64 12.77 4.64 -16.46
C MET A 64 11.91 5.90 -16.46
N LEU A 65 12.10 6.81 -15.51
CA LEU A 65 11.35 8.06 -15.48
C LEU A 65 11.78 8.96 -16.63
N GLN A 66 13.08 9.07 -16.90
CA GLN A 66 13.64 9.94 -17.96
C GLN A 66 13.11 9.61 -19.36
N SER A 67 12.58 8.41 -19.60
CA SER A 67 11.96 8.05 -20.87
C SER A 67 10.52 8.53 -21.03
N HIS A 68 9.93 9.21 -20.03
CA HIS A 68 8.56 9.69 -20.05
C HIS A 68 8.50 11.22 -20.19
N ALA A 69 7.49 11.68 -20.94
CA ALA A 69 7.27 13.10 -21.16
C ALA A 69 7.07 13.84 -19.83
N GLY A 70 7.81 14.93 -19.62
CA GLY A 70 7.79 15.71 -18.38
C GLY A 70 8.75 15.23 -17.29
N PHE A 71 9.45 14.11 -17.50
CA PHE A 71 10.47 13.60 -16.57
C PHE A 71 11.88 13.66 -17.16
N GLU A 72 12.06 14.39 -18.27
CA GLU A 72 13.35 14.55 -18.90
C GLU A 72 14.34 15.19 -17.92
N GLY A 73 15.47 14.53 -17.69
CA GLY A 73 16.51 15.00 -16.77
C GLY A 73 16.18 14.88 -15.28
N VAL A 74 15.11 14.15 -14.91
CA VAL A 74 14.84 13.84 -13.50
C VAL A 74 16.02 13.07 -12.89
N GLU A 75 16.40 13.41 -11.67
CA GLU A 75 17.35 12.64 -10.87
C GLU A 75 16.63 11.85 -9.79
N VAL A 76 17.08 10.62 -9.56
CA VAL A 76 16.67 9.83 -8.39
C VAL A 76 17.82 9.81 -7.38
N LEU A 77 17.61 10.45 -6.25
CA LEU A 77 18.56 10.49 -5.13
C LEU A 77 18.33 9.29 -4.22
N ASN A 78 19.22 8.29 -4.28
CA ASN A 78 19.20 7.19 -3.31
C ASN A 78 19.67 7.69 -1.93
N ARG A 79 18.82 7.51 -0.91
CA ARG A 79 19.07 7.84 0.50
C ARG A 79 18.74 6.64 1.41
N GLY A 80 18.92 5.44 0.86
CA GLY A 80 18.76 4.18 1.56
C GLY A 80 19.82 3.93 2.63
N VAL A 81 19.43 3.35 3.76
CA VAL A 81 20.30 2.96 4.88
C VAL A 81 19.92 1.55 5.34
N GLY A 82 20.82 0.60 5.19
CA GLY A 82 20.56 -0.78 5.54
C GLY A 82 20.15 -0.99 7.00
N GLY A 83 19.07 -1.74 7.22
CA GLY A 83 18.57 -2.09 8.56
C GLY A 83 17.78 -0.99 9.27
N GLU A 84 17.51 0.15 8.61
CA GLU A 84 16.75 1.25 9.20
C GLU A 84 15.28 0.88 9.46
N THR A 85 14.75 1.34 10.60
CA THR A 85 13.33 1.26 10.96
C THR A 85 12.69 2.64 10.86
N THR A 86 11.37 2.71 10.79
CA THR A 86 10.65 4.00 10.67
C THR A 86 10.96 4.99 11.81
N SER A 87 11.31 4.51 13.00
CA SER A 87 11.72 5.36 14.13
C SER A 87 13.07 6.05 13.89
N ALA A 88 14.05 5.30 13.39
CA ALA A 88 15.35 5.84 12.98
C ALA A 88 15.21 6.74 11.75
N GLY A 89 14.43 6.31 10.76
CA GLY A 89 14.10 7.07 9.56
C GLY A 89 13.47 8.43 9.88
N LEU A 90 12.47 8.47 10.77
CA LEU A 90 11.82 9.70 11.19
C LEU A 90 12.81 10.71 11.81
N SER A 91 13.79 10.21 12.56
CA SER A 91 14.85 11.02 13.15
C SER A 91 15.83 11.54 12.09
N ARG A 92 16.17 10.72 11.08
CA ARG A 92 17.11 11.03 10.01
C ARG A 92 16.52 11.94 8.93
N LEU A 93 15.23 11.82 8.65
CA LEU A 93 14.58 12.41 7.48
C LEU A 93 14.82 13.92 7.35
N THR A 94 14.72 14.67 8.44
CA THR A 94 14.90 16.13 8.41
C THR A 94 16.27 16.53 7.84
N SER A 95 17.33 15.80 8.19
CA SER A 95 18.68 16.04 7.66
C SER A 95 18.77 15.71 6.17
N VAL A 96 18.16 14.60 5.73
CA VAL A 96 18.13 14.23 4.31
C VAL A 96 17.39 15.28 3.50
N LEU A 97 16.21 15.70 3.95
CA LEU A 97 15.46 16.72 3.24
C LEU A 97 16.29 18.01 3.15
N ASN A 98 16.95 18.46 4.24
CA ASN A 98 17.84 19.64 4.24
C ASN A 98 19.06 19.51 3.30
N SER A 99 19.45 18.29 2.94
CA SER A 99 20.60 18.04 2.06
C SER A 99 20.27 18.14 0.56
N VAL A 100 18.98 18.14 0.20
CA VAL A 100 18.55 18.33 -1.18
C VAL A 100 18.61 19.82 -1.48
N ALA A 101 19.19 20.18 -2.63
CA ALA A 101 19.25 21.56 -3.10
C ALA A 101 17.84 22.14 -3.31
N ASP A 102 17.74 23.43 -3.64
CA ASP A 102 16.48 24.09 -3.99
C ASP A 102 15.94 23.63 -5.38
N ASP A 103 15.87 22.32 -5.56
CA ASP A 103 15.39 21.59 -6.73
C ASP A 103 13.87 21.38 -6.68
N GLU A 104 13.25 21.09 -7.82
CA GLU A 104 11.84 20.67 -7.90
C GLU A 104 11.73 19.22 -7.45
N VAL A 105 11.58 18.99 -6.13
CA VAL A 105 11.36 17.65 -5.59
C VAL A 105 9.93 17.23 -5.85
N LEU A 106 9.79 16.25 -6.75
CA LEU A 106 8.51 15.66 -7.14
C LEU A 106 7.96 14.78 -6.03
N SER A 107 8.80 13.91 -5.47
CA SER A 107 8.35 12.96 -4.46
C SER A 107 9.45 12.44 -3.53
N VAL A 108 9.03 12.03 -2.33
CA VAL A 108 9.85 11.27 -1.38
C VAL A 108 9.18 9.92 -1.12
N ILE A 109 9.86 8.84 -1.51
CA ILE A 109 9.44 7.46 -1.21
C ILE A 109 9.81 7.15 0.23
N ILE A 110 8.90 6.59 1.04
CA ILE A 110 9.09 6.33 2.47
C ILE A 110 9.11 4.82 2.81
N GLU A 111 9.73 4.46 3.94
CA GLU A 111 10.23 3.09 4.24
C GLU A 111 9.36 2.23 5.16
N GLY A 112 9.83 1.05 5.60
CA GLY A 112 9.19 0.33 6.71
C GLY A 112 9.52 -1.14 6.91
N THR A 113 10.45 -1.74 6.15
CA THR A 113 10.61 -3.22 6.13
C THR A 113 11.12 -3.77 7.45
N ASN A 114 12.07 -3.09 8.11
CA ASN A 114 12.72 -3.64 9.31
C ASN A 114 11.84 -3.56 10.57
N ASP A 115 10.81 -2.71 10.57
CA ASP A 115 9.86 -2.57 11.67
C ASP A 115 9.16 -3.89 11.98
N VAL A 116 8.91 -4.74 10.98
CA VAL A 116 8.35 -6.09 11.19
C VAL A 116 9.19 -6.89 12.19
N ASN A 117 10.53 -6.78 12.14
CA ASN A 117 11.36 -7.46 13.13
C ASN A 117 11.13 -6.90 14.53
N ASP A 118 10.97 -5.60 14.67
CA ASP A 118 10.77 -4.95 15.97
C ASP A 118 9.40 -5.29 16.55
N ILE A 119 8.37 -5.34 15.71
CA ILE A 119 7.01 -5.76 16.07
C ILE A 119 7.02 -7.21 16.55
N VAL A 120 7.61 -8.15 15.81
CA VAL A 120 7.73 -9.56 16.21
C VAL A 120 8.47 -9.74 17.55
N ASN A 121 9.40 -8.85 17.89
CA ASN A 121 10.13 -8.91 19.17
C ASN A 121 9.46 -8.11 20.30
N GLY A 122 8.27 -7.53 20.09
CA GLY A 122 7.61 -6.68 21.07
C GLY A 122 8.35 -5.37 21.38
N ARG A 123 9.20 -4.88 20.46
CA ARG A 123 9.95 -3.62 20.61
C ARG A 123 9.28 -2.42 19.96
N SER A 124 8.31 -2.67 19.09
CA SER A 124 7.49 -1.67 18.38
C SER A 124 6.11 -2.26 18.15
N SER A 125 5.17 -1.46 17.66
CA SER A 125 3.85 -1.89 17.22
C SER A 125 3.56 -1.42 15.79
N ILE A 126 2.54 -2.00 15.16
CA ILE A 126 2.07 -1.53 13.83
C ILE A 126 1.68 -0.06 13.91
N GLU A 127 0.96 0.33 14.96
CA GLU A 127 0.44 1.68 15.12
C GLU A 127 1.58 2.68 15.26
N SER A 128 2.66 2.35 15.98
CA SER A 128 3.84 3.21 16.03
C SER A 128 4.53 3.32 14.67
N THR A 129 4.63 2.23 13.92
CA THR A 129 5.22 2.23 12.57
C THR A 129 4.40 3.10 11.62
N VAL A 130 3.07 2.94 11.57
CA VAL A 130 2.18 3.76 10.73
C VAL A 130 2.19 5.23 11.16
N ARG A 131 2.21 5.52 12.48
CA ARG A 131 2.34 6.91 12.98
C ARG A 131 3.67 7.54 12.59
N ASN A 132 4.77 6.78 12.59
CA ASN A 132 6.06 7.27 12.12
C ASN A 132 6.01 7.59 10.62
N LEU A 133 5.37 6.73 9.81
CA LEU A 133 5.19 6.97 8.38
C LEU A 133 4.39 8.25 8.11
N GLU A 134 3.28 8.46 8.82
CA GLU A 134 2.52 9.71 8.69
C GLU A 134 3.33 10.92 9.15
N SER A 135 4.12 10.80 10.22
CA SER A 135 4.99 11.88 10.70
C SER A 135 6.10 12.23 9.70
N MET A 136 6.64 11.23 9.00
CA MET A 136 7.58 11.42 7.90
C MET A 136 6.90 12.12 6.72
N ALA A 137 5.74 11.64 6.30
CA ALA A 137 4.95 12.26 5.25
C ALA A 137 4.57 13.71 5.57
N ALA A 138 4.23 14.03 6.82
CA ALA A 138 3.97 15.38 7.27
C ALA A 138 5.20 16.30 7.14
N LYS A 139 6.41 15.80 7.45
CA LYS A 139 7.67 16.55 7.23
C LYS A 139 7.95 16.81 5.75
N VAL A 140 7.59 15.87 4.87
CA VAL A 140 7.70 16.02 3.41
C VAL A 140 6.70 17.08 2.92
N ARG A 141 5.42 16.97 3.31
CA ARG A 141 4.38 17.96 2.96
C ARG A 141 4.67 19.36 3.49
N ALA A 142 5.33 19.48 4.64
CA ALA A 142 5.78 20.78 5.18
C ALA A 142 6.76 21.53 4.27
N ARG A 143 7.33 20.86 3.27
CA ARG A 143 8.17 21.45 2.21
C ARG A 143 7.42 21.67 0.91
N SER A 144 6.12 21.43 0.88
CA SER A 144 5.31 21.38 -0.34
C SER A 144 5.77 20.29 -1.32
N TRP A 145 6.39 19.22 -0.81
CA TRP A 145 6.76 18.03 -1.59
C TRP A 145 5.73 16.91 -1.36
N GLU A 146 5.63 15.97 -2.30
CA GLU A 146 4.66 14.88 -2.23
C GLU A 146 5.26 13.59 -1.62
N PRO A 147 4.75 13.08 -0.48
CA PRO A 147 5.16 11.77 0.01
C PRO A 147 4.51 10.65 -0.83
N LEU A 148 5.32 9.69 -1.29
CA LEU A 148 4.85 8.45 -1.89
C LEU A 148 4.98 7.32 -0.87
N TYR A 149 3.84 6.83 -0.38
CA TYR A 149 3.79 5.67 0.51
C TYR A 149 4.09 4.40 -0.29
N SER A 150 4.53 3.36 0.41
CA SER A 150 4.74 2.05 -0.18
C SER A 150 4.32 0.98 0.82
N THR A 151 3.65 -0.05 0.34
CA THR A 151 3.61 -1.31 1.08
C THR A 151 4.99 -1.96 1.07
N VAL A 152 5.32 -2.71 2.13
CA VAL A 152 6.59 -3.45 2.19
C VAL A 152 6.47 -4.77 1.41
N ILE A 153 7.59 -5.28 0.90
CA ILE A 153 7.61 -6.55 0.17
C ILE A 153 7.45 -7.74 1.13
N PRO A 154 6.92 -8.89 0.66
CA PRO A 154 6.87 -10.09 1.47
C PRO A 154 8.26 -10.54 1.91
N ARG A 155 8.32 -11.21 3.06
CA ARG A 155 9.46 -11.97 3.53
C ARG A 155 9.47 -13.34 2.84
N LYS A 156 10.68 -13.90 2.69
CA LYS A 156 10.84 -15.30 2.26
C LYS A 156 10.32 -16.23 3.35
N SER A 157 9.79 -17.38 2.96
CA SER A 157 9.35 -18.45 3.86
C SER A 157 10.46 -18.89 4.83
N ALA A 158 11.72 -18.85 4.39
CA ALA A 158 12.89 -19.17 5.21
C ALA A 158 13.38 -18.01 6.11
N ALA A 159 12.65 -16.89 6.18
CA ALA A 159 13.01 -15.77 7.04
C ALA A 159 12.98 -16.18 8.52
N ARG A 160 13.92 -15.64 9.31
CA ARG A 160 14.03 -15.97 10.75
C ARG A 160 12.85 -15.45 11.58
N LYS A 161 12.16 -14.43 11.07
CA LYS A 161 11.05 -13.75 11.72
C LYS A 161 9.99 -13.56 10.66
N ASP A 162 8.74 -13.85 11.00
CA ASP A 162 7.58 -13.59 10.14
C ASP A 162 7.72 -14.20 8.73
N GLY A 163 8.20 -15.45 8.65
CA GLY A 163 8.35 -16.15 7.36
C GLY A 163 7.01 -16.56 6.73
N ASP A 164 5.99 -16.69 7.55
CA ASP A 164 4.56 -16.83 7.22
C ASP A 164 3.92 -15.51 6.76
N ASN A 165 4.57 -14.36 7.02
CA ASN A 165 4.14 -13.01 6.66
C ASN A 165 2.87 -12.49 7.37
N GLU A 166 2.50 -13.04 8.52
CA GLU A 166 1.31 -12.57 9.25
C GLU A 166 1.46 -11.13 9.73
N VAL A 167 2.59 -10.81 10.37
CA VAL A 167 2.90 -9.45 10.85
C VAL A 167 3.12 -8.49 9.69
N THR A 168 3.81 -8.93 8.64
CA THR A 168 4.01 -8.13 7.44
C THR A 168 2.67 -7.78 6.80
N PHE A 169 1.77 -8.75 6.62
CA PHE A 169 0.46 -8.49 6.01
C PHE A 169 -0.39 -7.54 6.86
N ASP A 170 -0.37 -7.70 8.18
CA ASP A 170 -1.09 -6.77 9.06
C ASP A 170 -0.57 -5.34 8.98
N LEU A 171 0.74 -5.16 8.81
CA LEU A 171 1.34 -3.85 8.56
C LEU A 171 0.91 -3.30 7.19
N ILE A 172 0.81 -4.16 6.17
CA ILE A 172 0.29 -3.77 4.85
C ILE A 172 -1.14 -3.24 4.96
N VAL A 173 -2.02 -3.97 5.66
CA VAL A 173 -3.41 -3.54 5.88
C VAL A 173 -3.44 -2.19 6.60
N ALA A 174 -2.63 -2.00 7.64
CA ALA A 174 -2.60 -0.73 8.37
C ALA A 174 -2.07 0.44 7.53
N ILE A 175 -1.09 0.21 6.65
CA ILE A 175 -0.62 1.23 5.69
C ILE A 175 -1.75 1.59 4.70
N ARG A 176 -2.50 0.60 4.21
CA ARG A 176 -3.62 0.80 3.29
C ARG A 176 -4.77 1.57 3.94
N GLU A 177 -5.13 1.23 5.18
CA GLU A 177 -6.11 1.98 5.96
C GLU A 177 -5.68 3.43 6.20
N GLN A 178 -4.42 3.65 6.56
CA GLN A 178 -3.90 5.02 6.71
C GLN A 178 -3.96 5.81 5.39
N THR A 179 -3.69 5.14 4.27
CA THR A 179 -3.60 5.79 2.96
C THR A 179 -4.93 5.94 2.24
N SER A 180 -5.96 5.18 2.62
CA SER A 180 -7.32 5.29 2.08
C SER A 180 -8.02 6.59 2.49
N THR A 181 -7.62 7.21 3.61
CA THR A 181 -8.28 8.41 4.18
C THR A 181 -7.88 9.75 3.53
N GLY A 182 -7.51 9.77 2.24
CA GLY A 182 -7.18 11.00 1.51
C GLY A 182 -6.32 10.77 0.25
N PRO A 183 -5.88 11.84 -0.45
CA PRO A 183 -4.96 11.73 -1.59
C PRO A 183 -3.55 11.43 -1.09
N ARG A 184 -3.32 10.19 -0.64
CA ARG A 184 -2.01 9.68 -0.26
C ARG A 184 -1.60 8.65 -1.31
N PRO A 185 -0.76 9.02 -2.30
CA PRO A 185 -0.35 8.06 -3.32
C PRO A 185 0.43 6.93 -2.64
N THR A 186 0.07 5.70 -2.98
CA THR A 186 0.65 4.48 -2.39
C THR A 186 1.05 3.54 -3.52
N ALA A 187 2.31 3.10 -3.53
CA ALA A 187 2.74 1.98 -4.35
C ALA A 187 2.44 0.65 -3.64
N GLU A 188 2.13 -0.39 -4.42
CA GLU A 188 1.73 -1.71 -3.89
C GLU A 188 2.77 -2.83 -4.17
N PRO A 189 4.06 -2.71 -3.77
CA PRO A 189 5.03 -3.80 -3.91
C PRO A 189 4.61 -5.13 -3.30
N TRP A 190 3.88 -5.11 -2.17
CA TRP A 190 3.35 -6.33 -1.57
C TRP A 190 2.59 -7.17 -2.59
N GLU A 191 1.66 -6.53 -3.30
CA GLU A 191 0.71 -7.20 -4.18
C GLU A 191 1.44 -7.93 -5.32
N GLU A 192 2.29 -7.22 -6.04
CA GLU A 192 3.02 -7.78 -7.17
C GLU A 192 4.04 -8.83 -6.74
N PHE A 193 4.77 -8.59 -5.65
CA PHE A 193 5.74 -9.58 -5.17
C PHE A 193 5.04 -10.84 -4.68
N PHE A 194 3.94 -10.69 -3.93
CA PHE A 194 3.22 -11.83 -3.36
C PHE A 194 2.66 -12.73 -4.46
N TYR A 195 2.04 -12.16 -5.49
CA TYR A 195 1.44 -12.95 -6.57
C TYR A 195 2.42 -13.32 -7.70
N THR A 196 3.69 -12.89 -7.64
CA THR A 196 4.71 -13.34 -8.59
C THR A 196 4.94 -14.87 -8.46
N PRO A 197 4.78 -15.65 -9.54
CA PRO A 197 5.03 -17.08 -9.50
C PRO A 197 6.48 -17.40 -9.15
N ASN A 198 6.69 -18.37 -8.26
CA ASN A 198 8.02 -18.79 -7.79
C ASN A 198 8.88 -17.59 -7.31
N ARG A 199 8.25 -16.59 -6.66
CA ARG A 199 8.89 -15.32 -6.29
C ARG A 199 10.25 -15.49 -5.63
N GLU A 200 10.40 -16.44 -4.71
CA GLU A 200 11.65 -16.68 -3.97
C GLU A 200 12.82 -17.08 -4.87
N GLN A 201 12.54 -17.72 -6.01
CA GLN A 201 13.53 -18.13 -6.99
C GLN A 201 13.74 -17.08 -8.09
N THR A 202 12.72 -16.27 -8.39
CA THR A 202 12.70 -15.39 -9.57
C THR A 202 13.07 -13.95 -9.25
N ILE A 203 12.62 -13.41 -8.11
CA ILE A 203 12.75 -11.98 -7.78
C ILE A 203 13.47 -11.69 -6.45
N TYR A 204 13.81 -12.72 -5.66
CA TYR A 204 14.62 -12.58 -4.45
C TYR A 204 16.05 -13.10 -4.65
N GLN A 205 16.97 -12.60 -3.81
CA GLN A 205 18.31 -13.15 -3.74
C GLN A 205 18.32 -14.53 -3.07
N GLY A 206 19.00 -15.49 -3.70
CA GLY A 206 18.96 -16.91 -3.31
C GLY A 206 19.46 -17.17 -1.89
N ASN A 207 20.69 -16.78 -1.57
CA ASN A 207 21.34 -17.09 -0.28
C ASN A 207 20.98 -16.12 0.85
N ASP A 208 20.12 -15.15 0.61
CA ASP A 208 19.66 -14.23 1.64
C ASP A 208 18.37 -14.74 2.31
N ARG A 209 18.39 -14.78 3.65
CA ARG A 209 17.21 -15.15 4.45
C ARG A 209 16.33 -13.94 4.80
N THR A 210 16.83 -12.72 4.60
CA THR A 210 16.09 -11.49 4.93
C THR A 210 14.99 -11.22 3.92
N GLY A 211 15.22 -11.57 2.65
CA GLY A 211 14.30 -11.32 1.55
C GLY A 211 14.67 -10.09 0.73
N HIS A 212 15.94 -9.83 0.50
CA HIS A 212 16.35 -8.78 -0.44
C HIS A 212 16.03 -9.19 -1.88
N PRO A 213 15.50 -8.27 -2.71
CA PRO A 213 15.32 -8.50 -4.13
C PRO A 213 16.64 -8.79 -4.85
N ASN A 214 16.57 -9.58 -5.92
CA ASN A 214 17.64 -9.64 -6.93
C ASN A 214 17.44 -8.54 -7.98
N ALA A 215 18.26 -8.53 -9.05
CA ALA A 215 18.12 -7.55 -10.14
C ALA A 215 16.71 -7.50 -10.77
N ALA A 216 16.04 -8.64 -10.94
CA ALA A 216 14.68 -8.71 -11.49
C ALA A 216 13.63 -8.16 -10.51
N GLY A 217 13.79 -8.43 -9.20
CA GLY A 217 12.93 -7.85 -8.18
C GLY A 217 13.13 -6.34 -8.03
N PHE A 218 14.36 -5.84 -8.08
CA PHE A 218 14.62 -4.38 -8.12
C PHE A 218 14.04 -3.73 -9.37
N GLN A 219 14.08 -4.41 -10.52
CA GLN A 219 13.41 -3.95 -11.74
C GLN A 219 11.89 -3.87 -11.55
N LEU A 220 11.27 -4.86 -10.89
CA LEU A 220 9.84 -4.83 -10.58
C LEU A 220 9.48 -3.66 -9.65
N LEU A 221 10.24 -3.45 -8.57
CA LEU A 221 10.05 -2.30 -7.68
C LEU A 221 10.16 -0.96 -8.43
N ALA A 222 11.20 -0.79 -9.25
CA ALA A 222 11.40 0.44 -10.01
C ALA A 222 10.22 0.72 -10.97
N ARG A 223 9.65 -0.32 -11.59
CA ARG A 223 8.45 -0.17 -12.43
C ARG A 223 7.25 0.32 -11.63
N LEU A 224 7.02 -0.21 -10.44
CA LEU A 224 5.89 0.17 -9.59
C LEU A 224 5.98 1.62 -9.11
N PHE A 225 7.16 2.04 -8.66
CA PHE A 225 7.36 3.42 -8.28
C PHE A 225 7.27 4.36 -9.48
N ARG A 226 7.82 3.97 -10.63
CA ARG A 226 7.67 4.76 -11.87
C ARG A 226 6.20 4.97 -12.18
N ASP A 227 5.39 3.89 -12.25
CA ASP A 227 3.98 3.98 -12.64
C ASP A 227 3.22 4.98 -11.75
N LYS A 228 3.38 4.88 -10.42
CA LYS A 228 2.76 5.83 -9.49
C LYS A 228 3.28 7.27 -9.67
N LEU A 229 4.59 7.45 -9.89
CA LEU A 229 5.17 8.79 -10.09
C LEU A 229 4.70 9.46 -11.39
N ILE A 230 4.44 8.69 -12.46
CA ILE A 230 3.93 9.23 -13.73
C ILE A 230 2.40 9.26 -13.79
N GLY A 231 1.71 8.91 -12.71
CA GLY A 231 0.25 8.91 -12.63
C GLY A 231 -0.43 7.76 -13.39
N VAL A 232 0.29 6.68 -13.64
CA VAL A 232 -0.26 5.44 -14.21
C VAL A 232 -0.73 4.53 -13.08
N ASP A 233 -1.98 4.10 -13.19
CA ASP A 233 -2.57 3.13 -12.28
C ASP A 233 -2.57 1.74 -12.92
N SER A 234 -1.60 0.92 -12.53
CA SER A 234 -1.38 -0.41 -13.10
C SER A 234 -1.85 -1.56 -12.20
N ILE A 235 -2.32 -1.26 -10.99
CA ILE A 235 -2.75 -2.24 -10.01
C ILE A 235 -4.20 -1.92 -9.61
N GLY A 236 -5.11 -2.85 -9.94
CA GLY A 236 -6.50 -2.77 -9.50
C GLY A 236 -6.67 -3.02 -7.99
N PRO A 237 -7.91 -3.15 -7.49
CA PRO A 237 -8.17 -3.25 -6.07
C PRO A 237 -7.42 -4.42 -5.41
N VAL A 238 -6.88 -4.18 -4.22
CA VAL A 238 -5.98 -5.08 -3.50
C VAL A 238 -6.61 -5.66 -2.25
N PHE A 239 -6.26 -6.90 -1.94
CA PHE A 239 -6.84 -7.67 -0.84
C PHE A 239 -6.27 -7.25 0.51
N SER A 240 -7.13 -6.91 1.46
CA SER A 240 -6.73 -6.46 2.81
C SER A 240 -7.33 -7.29 3.95
N GLY A 241 -7.95 -8.42 3.64
CA GLY A 241 -8.50 -9.33 4.64
C GLY A 241 -9.80 -9.97 4.19
N ALA A 242 -10.07 -11.15 4.74
CA ALA A 242 -11.37 -11.80 4.63
C ALA A 242 -11.57 -12.71 5.83
N GLU A 243 -12.81 -12.80 6.27
CA GLU A 243 -13.22 -13.74 7.30
C GLU A 243 -14.37 -14.59 6.81
N LYS A 244 -14.57 -15.67 7.55
CA LYS A 244 -15.68 -16.58 7.36
C LYS A 244 -16.27 -16.91 8.71
N ALA A 245 -17.59 -16.86 8.81
CA ALA A 245 -18.30 -17.49 9.92
C ALA A 245 -18.39 -19.01 9.66
N GLY A 246 -17.74 -19.82 10.51
CA GLY A 246 -17.88 -21.29 10.52
C GLY A 246 -16.60 -22.03 10.93
N ALA A 247 -16.74 -23.27 11.44
CA ALA A 247 -15.63 -24.02 12.03
C ALA A 247 -14.71 -24.72 11.00
N ASN A 248 -13.42 -24.87 11.36
CA ASN A 248 -12.48 -25.88 10.84
C ASN A 248 -12.11 -25.81 9.34
N ASN A 249 -11.83 -24.63 8.76
CA ASN A 249 -11.43 -24.48 7.34
C ASN A 249 -12.37 -25.12 6.30
N THR A 250 -13.60 -25.45 6.71
CA THR A 250 -14.64 -25.95 5.82
C THR A 250 -15.58 -24.83 5.43
N ILE A 251 -16.14 -24.88 4.22
CA ILE A 251 -17.19 -23.95 3.77
C ILE A 251 -18.47 -24.70 3.46
N ASN A 252 -19.57 -24.25 4.08
CA ASN A 252 -20.89 -24.83 4.01
C ASN A 252 -21.90 -23.80 3.52
N VAL A 253 -22.98 -24.29 2.92
CA VAL A 253 -24.12 -23.44 2.56
C VAL A 253 -24.69 -22.80 3.82
N GLY A 254 -24.92 -21.49 3.77
CA GLY A 254 -25.38 -20.67 4.89
C GLY A 254 -24.26 -19.97 5.66
N ASP A 255 -23.00 -20.35 5.46
CA ASP A 255 -21.88 -19.66 6.09
C ASP A 255 -21.79 -18.20 5.61
N SER A 256 -21.35 -17.29 6.49
CA SER A 256 -21.14 -15.89 6.12
C SER A 256 -19.71 -15.65 5.67
N LEU A 257 -19.55 -14.83 4.65
CA LEU A 257 -18.27 -14.35 4.12
C LEU A 257 -18.19 -12.85 4.33
N SER A 258 -17.02 -12.36 4.75
CA SER A 258 -16.68 -10.93 4.74
C SER A 258 -15.31 -10.73 4.10
N ALA A 259 -15.09 -9.57 3.49
CA ALA A 259 -13.78 -9.19 2.97
C ALA A 259 -13.59 -7.69 2.92
N LEU A 260 -12.33 -7.28 2.92
CA LEU A 260 -11.88 -5.91 2.83
C LEU A 260 -10.94 -5.74 1.64
N LEU A 261 -11.25 -4.76 0.80
CA LEU A 261 -10.40 -4.34 -0.31
C LEU A 261 -9.98 -2.89 -0.14
N HIS A 262 -8.79 -2.57 -0.63
CA HIS A 262 -8.27 -1.22 -0.74
C HIS A 262 -7.86 -0.89 -2.18
N GLU A 263 -7.72 0.39 -2.48
CA GLU A 263 -7.31 0.86 -3.80
C GLU A 263 -6.52 2.18 -3.70
N SER A 264 -5.40 2.28 -4.41
CA SER A 264 -4.37 3.34 -4.28
C SER A 264 -4.21 4.24 -5.51
N GLY A 265 -5.11 4.16 -6.48
CA GLY A 265 -5.12 4.87 -7.75
C GLY A 265 -6.52 5.38 -8.11
N SER A 266 -7.17 4.76 -9.09
CA SER A 266 -8.34 5.28 -9.81
C SER A 266 -9.68 5.06 -9.09
N GLY A 267 -9.68 4.22 -8.06
CA GLY A 267 -10.82 3.90 -7.24
C GLY A 267 -11.53 2.60 -7.62
N ILE A 268 -12.06 1.89 -6.63
CA ILE A 268 -12.78 0.62 -6.77
C ILE A 268 -14.11 0.85 -7.51
N ASN A 269 -14.38 0.03 -8.52
CA ASN A 269 -15.71 -0.11 -9.09
C ASN A 269 -16.56 -1.02 -8.20
N LEU A 270 -17.28 -0.41 -7.25
CA LEU A 270 -18.11 -1.14 -6.29
C LEU A 270 -19.22 -1.96 -6.97
N GLY A 271 -19.72 -1.52 -8.13
CA GLY A 271 -20.76 -2.22 -8.89
C GLY A 271 -20.30 -3.49 -9.61
N GLU A 272 -18.99 -3.65 -9.81
CA GLU A 272 -18.36 -4.83 -10.42
C GLU A 272 -17.58 -5.67 -9.39
N THR A 273 -17.76 -5.38 -8.10
CA THR A 273 -17.07 -6.05 -7.01
C THR A 273 -18.01 -7.06 -6.33
N TYR A 274 -17.65 -8.35 -6.31
CA TYR A 274 -18.50 -9.40 -5.74
C TYR A 274 -17.73 -10.68 -5.41
N PHE A 275 -18.28 -11.48 -4.49
CA PHE A 275 -17.79 -12.83 -4.26
C PHE A 275 -18.24 -13.79 -5.35
N THR A 276 -17.39 -14.74 -5.67
CA THR A 276 -17.73 -15.96 -6.42
C THR A 276 -17.35 -17.18 -5.60
N ILE A 277 -18.13 -18.26 -5.72
CA ILE A 277 -17.78 -19.58 -5.23
C ILE A 277 -17.88 -20.59 -6.37
N ASP A 278 -16.81 -21.34 -6.63
CA ASP A 278 -16.72 -22.26 -7.77
C ASP A 278 -17.07 -21.61 -9.12
N GLY A 279 -16.70 -20.32 -9.26
CA GLY A 279 -16.99 -19.51 -10.44
C GLY A 279 -18.43 -18.97 -10.52
N GLN A 280 -19.32 -19.36 -9.60
CA GLN A 280 -20.67 -18.81 -9.52
C GLN A 280 -20.68 -17.54 -8.67
N GLN A 281 -21.27 -16.47 -9.20
CA GLN A 281 -21.42 -15.20 -8.47
C GLN A 281 -22.41 -15.35 -7.30
N LEU A 282 -22.00 -14.84 -6.14
CA LEU A 282 -22.85 -14.71 -4.97
C LEU A 282 -23.50 -13.32 -4.93
N SER A 283 -24.72 -13.26 -4.39
CA SER A 283 -25.31 -11.98 -3.99
C SER A 283 -24.44 -11.37 -2.89
N THR A 284 -23.75 -10.29 -3.24
CA THR A 284 -22.74 -9.66 -2.37
C THR A 284 -23.18 -8.25 -2.03
N ASN A 285 -23.24 -7.92 -0.74
CA ASN A 285 -23.38 -6.55 -0.28
C ASN A 285 -21.99 -5.91 -0.31
N VAL A 286 -21.86 -4.77 -0.98
CA VAL A 286 -20.62 -3.99 -1.03
C VAL A 286 -20.89 -2.62 -0.44
N GLY A 287 -20.21 -2.31 0.66
CA GLY A 287 -20.20 -0.99 1.29
C GLY A 287 -18.83 -0.31 1.18
N GLY A 288 -18.73 0.90 1.73
CA GLY A 288 -17.50 1.70 1.70
C GLY A 288 -17.48 2.73 0.57
N ASP A 289 -16.29 3.03 0.06
CA ASP A 289 -16.05 4.06 -0.95
C ASP A 289 -15.05 3.60 -2.02
N SER A 290 -14.62 4.52 -2.88
CA SER A 290 -13.68 4.22 -3.97
C SER A 290 -12.28 3.82 -3.49
N ARG A 291 -11.91 4.04 -2.22
CA ARG A 291 -10.60 3.68 -1.67
C ARG A 291 -10.65 2.44 -0.79
N ARG A 292 -11.82 2.15 -0.21
CA ARG A 292 -12.02 1.08 0.76
C ARG A 292 -13.38 0.43 0.57
N ALA A 293 -13.40 -0.83 0.17
CA ALA A 293 -14.63 -1.60 -0.02
C ALA A 293 -14.75 -2.72 1.02
N GLN A 294 -15.91 -2.80 1.66
CA GLN A 294 -16.27 -3.89 2.57
C GLN A 294 -17.31 -4.77 1.90
N LEU A 295 -17.03 -6.07 1.78
CA LEU A 295 -17.90 -7.04 1.14
C LEU A 295 -18.51 -7.95 2.20
N SER A 296 -19.77 -8.32 2.05
CA SER A 296 -20.38 -9.43 2.78
C SER A 296 -21.32 -10.25 1.91
N ALA A 297 -21.34 -11.57 2.11
CA ALA A 297 -22.23 -12.48 1.41
C ALA A 297 -22.55 -13.71 2.28
N SER A 298 -23.65 -14.40 1.96
CA SER A 298 -23.91 -15.75 2.48
C SER A 298 -23.62 -16.79 1.40
N VAL A 299 -22.94 -17.85 1.78
CA VAL A 299 -22.66 -18.99 0.90
C VAL A 299 -23.99 -19.63 0.50
N SER A 300 -24.21 -19.78 -0.79
CA SER A 300 -25.42 -20.36 -1.35
C SER A 300 -25.10 -21.21 -2.58
N GLY A 301 -26.06 -22.03 -3.01
CA GLY A 301 -25.89 -22.94 -4.15
C GLY A 301 -25.21 -24.26 -3.78
N SER A 302 -24.82 -25.02 -4.81
CA SER A 302 -24.12 -26.29 -4.65
C SER A 302 -22.61 -26.05 -4.56
N LEU A 303 -21.95 -26.75 -3.63
CA LEU A 303 -20.50 -26.65 -3.41
C LEU A 303 -19.76 -27.83 -4.02
N SER A 304 -18.62 -27.56 -4.64
CA SER A 304 -17.70 -28.62 -5.07
C SER A 304 -16.99 -29.29 -3.89
N ALA A 305 -16.19 -30.32 -4.16
CA ALA A 305 -15.42 -31.00 -3.12
C ALA A 305 -14.30 -30.12 -2.51
N THR A 306 -13.84 -29.10 -3.23
CA THR A 306 -12.84 -28.14 -2.76
C THR A 306 -13.25 -26.74 -3.20
N PRO A 307 -14.25 -26.14 -2.54
CA PRO A 307 -14.85 -24.91 -3.02
C PRO A 307 -13.83 -23.78 -3.11
N GLN A 308 -13.84 -23.07 -4.24
CA GLN A 308 -12.95 -21.94 -4.49
C GLN A 308 -13.70 -20.64 -4.34
N VAL A 309 -13.47 -19.94 -3.23
CA VAL A 309 -13.99 -18.59 -3.04
C VAL A 309 -13.02 -17.58 -3.65
N ARG A 310 -13.56 -16.64 -4.43
CA ARG A 310 -12.79 -15.55 -5.01
C ARG A 310 -13.56 -14.25 -4.92
N ILE A 311 -12.87 -13.14 -4.98
CA ILE A 311 -13.46 -11.82 -5.19
C ILE A 311 -13.15 -11.40 -6.61
N GLN A 312 -14.19 -11.11 -7.39
CA GLN A 312 -14.06 -10.40 -8.66
C GLN A 312 -14.17 -8.92 -8.36
N THR A 313 -13.28 -8.11 -8.92
CA THR A 313 -13.27 -6.66 -8.71
C THR A 313 -12.52 -5.97 -9.86
N SER A 314 -12.78 -4.68 -10.04
CA SER A 314 -12.11 -3.80 -11.00
C SER A 314 -11.96 -2.40 -10.39
N ASP A 315 -11.02 -1.62 -10.87
CA ASP A 315 -10.99 -0.18 -10.63
C ASP A 315 -11.64 0.59 -11.79
N LEU A 316 -11.75 1.91 -11.64
CA LEU A 316 -12.27 2.81 -12.68
C LEU A 316 -11.32 2.98 -13.88
N ALA A 317 -10.08 2.49 -13.80
CA ALA A 317 -9.15 2.42 -14.93
C ALA A 317 -9.30 1.11 -15.74
N GLY A 318 -10.13 0.17 -15.27
CA GLY A 318 -10.37 -1.11 -15.92
C GLY A 318 -9.37 -2.22 -15.54
N ASN A 319 -8.58 -2.04 -14.50
CA ASN A 319 -7.70 -3.08 -13.98
C ASN A 319 -8.54 -4.11 -13.20
N SER A 320 -8.97 -5.17 -13.87
CA SER A 320 -9.75 -6.25 -13.27
C SER A 320 -8.88 -7.28 -12.56
N ARG A 321 -9.37 -7.82 -11.44
CA ARG A 321 -8.71 -8.86 -10.65
C ARG A 321 -9.70 -9.92 -10.20
N SER A 322 -9.18 -11.15 -10.13
CA SER A 322 -9.85 -12.27 -9.49
C SER A 322 -8.99 -12.73 -8.32
N ILE A 323 -9.33 -12.30 -7.12
CA ILE A 323 -8.54 -12.48 -5.91
C ILE A 323 -8.96 -13.79 -5.23
N PRO A 324 -8.07 -14.76 -5.02
CA PRO A 324 -8.41 -15.93 -4.21
C PRO A 324 -8.61 -15.52 -2.75
N VAL A 325 -9.74 -15.89 -2.18
CA VAL A 325 -9.97 -15.89 -0.73
C VAL A 325 -9.74 -17.33 -0.28
N ALA A 326 -8.90 -17.55 0.74
CA ALA A 326 -8.33 -18.84 1.17
C ALA A 326 -9.03 -20.12 0.63
N SER A 327 -8.25 -21.07 0.10
CA SER A 327 -8.78 -22.34 -0.40
C SER A 327 -9.38 -23.18 0.73
N PHE A 328 -10.71 -23.29 0.76
CA PHE A 328 -11.46 -24.10 1.72
C PHE A 328 -11.57 -25.56 1.23
N SER A 329 -11.54 -26.54 2.15
CA SER A 329 -11.94 -27.91 1.82
C SER A 329 -13.45 -28.10 2.06
N SER A 330 -14.15 -28.86 1.23
CA SER A 330 -15.41 -29.46 1.67
C SER A 330 -15.05 -30.59 2.65
N GLY A 331 -15.83 -30.78 3.72
CA GLY A 331 -15.52 -31.65 4.84
C GLY A 331 -14.77 -32.95 4.48
N GLY A 332 -13.51 -33.02 4.89
CA GLY A 332 -12.61 -34.16 4.69
C GLY A 332 -11.17 -33.75 5.01
N GLY A 333 -10.63 -34.26 6.11
CA GLY A 333 -9.37 -33.81 6.72
C GLY A 333 -8.14 -33.85 5.81
N GLY A 334 -7.29 -32.84 5.96
CA GLY A 334 -5.96 -32.75 5.32
C GLY A 334 -5.57 -31.29 5.09
N GLY A 335 -4.65 -30.79 5.92
CA GLY A 335 -4.29 -29.38 6.01
C GLY A 335 -3.60 -28.78 4.77
N GLY A 336 -3.78 -27.46 4.65
CA GLY A 336 -3.09 -26.56 3.72
C GLY A 336 -3.42 -25.14 4.13
N GLY A 337 -2.39 -24.38 4.54
CA GLY A 337 -2.50 -23.13 5.28
C GLY A 337 -3.21 -22.00 4.52
N GLY A 338 -4.23 -21.46 5.16
CA GLY A 338 -4.70 -20.10 5.00
C GLY A 338 -5.01 -19.64 6.41
N GLY A 339 -4.21 -18.69 6.92
CA GLY A 339 -4.28 -18.17 8.28
C GLY A 339 -5.71 -17.72 8.59
N GLY A 340 -6.40 -18.57 9.32
CA GLY A 340 -7.73 -18.37 9.86
C GLY A 340 -7.69 -19.00 11.24
N GLY A 341 -8.03 -18.19 12.24
CA GLY A 341 -7.93 -18.52 13.66
C GLY A 341 -7.13 -17.43 14.34
N GLY A 342 -7.67 -16.68 15.28
CA GLY A 342 -8.98 -16.68 15.89
C GLY A 342 -8.95 -15.65 17.01
N GLY A 343 -9.60 -14.51 16.80
CA GLY A 343 -9.56 -13.32 17.68
C GLY A 343 -9.30 -13.68 19.13
N GLY A 344 -8.11 -13.32 19.63
CA GLY A 344 -7.72 -13.63 20.99
C GLY A 344 -8.77 -13.09 21.95
N LYS A 345 -8.94 -13.73 23.11
CA LYS A 345 -9.91 -13.30 24.12
C LYS A 345 -9.74 -11.80 24.42
N GLY A 346 -10.65 -10.94 23.96
CA GLY A 346 -10.47 -9.48 23.96
C GLY A 346 -10.81 -8.81 22.63
N ASP A 347 -10.87 -9.56 21.54
CA ASP A 347 -11.31 -9.12 20.21
C ASP A 347 -12.85 -9.08 20.18
N VAL A 348 -13.41 -7.88 20.30
CA VAL A 348 -14.84 -7.62 20.52
C VAL A 348 -15.52 -7.28 19.20
N ASN A 349 -14.82 -6.63 18.27
CA ASN A 349 -15.34 -6.34 16.93
C ASN A 349 -15.16 -7.51 15.95
N GLY A 350 -14.33 -8.50 16.29
CA GLY A 350 -14.05 -9.70 15.51
C GLY A 350 -13.00 -9.51 14.42
N ASP A 351 -12.25 -8.40 14.44
CA ASP A 351 -11.32 -8.02 13.37
C ASP A 351 -9.95 -8.72 13.42
N GLY A 352 -9.78 -9.63 14.39
CA GLY A 352 -8.58 -10.43 14.60
C GLY A 352 -7.53 -9.76 15.49
N ARG A 353 -7.80 -8.54 16.00
CA ARG A 353 -6.91 -7.77 16.86
C ARG A 353 -7.62 -7.45 18.18
N VAL A 354 -6.82 -7.12 19.20
CA VAL A 354 -7.33 -6.58 20.46
C VAL A 354 -6.74 -5.19 20.62
N ASP A 355 -7.48 -4.15 20.27
CA ASP A 355 -6.98 -2.80 20.19
C ASP A 355 -7.93 -1.72 20.76
N GLY A 356 -7.67 -0.46 20.40
CA GLY A 356 -8.43 0.68 20.88
C GLY A 356 -9.89 0.67 20.45
N GLU A 357 -10.24 0.02 19.34
CA GLU A 357 -11.62 -0.14 18.89
C GLU A 357 -12.38 -1.11 19.78
N ASP A 358 -11.77 -2.23 20.19
CA ASP A 358 -12.34 -3.15 21.16
C ASP A 358 -12.55 -2.49 22.52
N LEU A 359 -11.59 -1.66 22.95
CA LEU A 359 -11.72 -0.89 24.18
C LEU A 359 -12.91 0.08 24.13
N VAL A 360 -13.12 0.75 22.99
CA VAL A 360 -14.28 1.62 22.79
C VAL A 360 -15.58 0.80 22.87
N LEU A 361 -15.62 -0.37 22.23
CA LEU A 361 -16.78 -1.26 22.28
C LEU A 361 -17.07 -1.74 23.69
N VAL A 362 -16.08 -2.23 24.44
CA VAL A 362 -16.21 -2.60 25.86
C VAL A 362 -16.68 -1.41 26.70
N GLY A 363 -16.18 -0.21 26.41
CA GLY A 363 -16.62 1.03 27.07
C GLY A 363 -18.11 1.33 26.89
N LEU A 364 -18.70 1.02 25.73
CA LEU A 364 -20.12 1.29 25.44
C LEU A 364 -21.08 0.38 26.21
N CYS A 365 -20.66 -0.85 26.50
CA CYS A 365 -21.43 -1.87 27.22
C CYS A 365 -21.01 -1.99 28.71
N PHE A 366 -20.02 -1.21 29.17
CA PHE A 366 -19.52 -1.27 30.54
C PHE A 366 -20.60 -0.98 31.60
N GLY A 367 -20.63 -1.81 32.65
CA GLY A 367 -21.59 -1.73 33.75
C GLY A 367 -22.97 -2.33 33.45
N THR A 368 -23.14 -3.00 32.31
CA THR A 368 -24.37 -3.73 31.96
C THR A 368 -24.33 -5.17 32.45
N SER A 369 -25.50 -5.82 32.48
CA SER A 369 -25.62 -7.24 32.84
C SER A 369 -26.65 -7.94 31.97
N SER A 370 -26.57 -9.27 31.87
CA SER A 370 -27.49 -10.06 31.04
C SER A 370 -28.95 -9.73 31.36
N GLY A 371 -29.70 -9.29 30.34
CA GLY A 371 -31.07 -8.78 30.45
C GLY A 371 -31.19 -7.25 30.35
N ASP A 372 -30.09 -6.50 30.42
CA ASP A 372 -30.07 -5.06 30.12
C ASP A 372 -30.13 -4.83 28.59
N PRO A 373 -30.96 -3.90 28.09
CA PRO A 373 -31.01 -3.56 26.66
C PRO A 373 -29.67 -3.12 26.03
N ARG A 374 -28.72 -2.64 26.84
CA ARG A 374 -27.37 -2.26 26.38
C ARG A 374 -26.33 -3.38 26.50
N TYR A 375 -26.71 -4.53 27.04
CA TYR A 375 -25.82 -5.66 27.18
C TYR A 375 -25.48 -6.26 25.82
N ASN A 376 -24.18 -6.42 25.56
CA ASN A 376 -23.65 -7.14 24.42
C ASN A 376 -22.79 -8.31 24.94
N GLY A 377 -23.14 -9.54 24.57
CA GLY A 377 -22.39 -10.73 24.98
C GLY A 377 -20.95 -10.77 24.48
N ALA A 378 -20.62 -10.07 23.39
CA ALA A 378 -19.24 -9.94 22.92
C ALA A 378 -18.35 -9.13 23.88
N CYS A 379 -18.95 -8.27 24.72
CA CYS A 379 -18.24 -7.50 25.73
C CYS A 379 -18.03 -8.25 27.05
N ASP A 380 -18.78 -9.33 27.30
CA ASP A 380 -18.67 -10.18 28.48
C ASP A 380 -17.58 -11.23 28.24
N LEU A 381 -16.33 -10.77 28.27
CA LEU A 381 -15.15 -11.54 27.88
C LEU A 381 -14.90 -12.72 28.84
N ASN A 382 -15.38 -12.67 30.09
CA ASN A 382 -15.29 -13.79 31.03
C ASN A 382 -16.54 -14.69 31.08
N ASN A 383 -17.64 -14.30 30.42
CA ASN A 383 -18.94 -14.96 30.39
C ASN A 383 -19.60 -15.11 31.79
N ASP A 384 -19.41 -14.14 32.68
CA ASP A 384 -20.02 -14.12 34.02
C ASP A 384 -21.42 -13.46 34.07
N GLY A 385 -21.87 -12.95 32.94
CA GLY A 385 -23.15 -12.27 32.76
C GLY A 385 -23.12 -10.79 33.10
N LYS A 386 -21.95 -10.18 33.31
CA LYS A 386 -21.77 -8.75 33.63
C LYS A 386 -20.53 -8.16 32.96
N VAL A 387 -20.69 -7.09 32.19
CA VAL A 387 -19.56 -6.35 31.62
C VAL A 387 -18.97 -5.41 32.67
N ASN A 388 -17.79 -5.74 33.22
CA ASN A 388 -17.17 -5.01 34.33
C ASN A 388 -15.62 -4.97 34.25
N ASN A 389 -14.96 -4.56 35.34
CA ASN A 389 -13.49 -4.48 35.39
C ASN A 389 -12.80 -5.82 35.09
N ALA A 390 -13.45 -6.96 35.34
CA ALA A 390 -12.92 -8.27 34.99
C ALA A 390 -12.76 -8.44 33.48
N ASP A 391 -13.70 -7.94 32.68
CA ASP A 391 -13.64 -7.96 31.21
C ASP A 391 -12.61 -6.96 30.70
N LEU A 392 -12.60 -5.76 31.28
CA LEU A 392 -11.60 -4.75 30.93
C LEU A 392 -10.16 -5.27 31.18
N SER A 393 -9.94 -5.98 32.30
CA SER A 393 -8.65 -6.63 32.57
C SER A 393 -8.33 -7.74 31.57
N ILE A 394 -9.31 -8.45 31.03
CA ILE A 394 -9.06 -9.45 29.97
C ILE A 394 -8.65 -8.76 28.68
N LEU A 395 -9.36 -7.69 28.30
CA LEU A 395 -9.01 -6.89 27.14
C LEU A 395 -7.60 -6.28 27.28
N GLU A 396 -7.29 -5.64 28.41
CA GLU A 396 -5.97 -5.06 28.69
C GLU A 396 -4.84 -6.11 28.64
N ASN A 397 -5.06 -7.29 29.23
CA ASN A 397 -4.07 -8.38 29.19
C ASN A 397 -3.86 -8.96 27.80
N ASN A 398 -4.82 -8.76 26.91
CA ASN A 398 -4.73 -9.18 25.53
C ASN A 398 -4.49 -8.01 24.57
N PHE A 399 -4.33 -6.77 25.07
CA PHE A 399 -4.17 -5.59 24.24
C PHE A 399 -2.89 -5.70 23.40
N GLY A 400 -3.04 -5.62 22.08
CA GLY A 400 -1.98 -5.85 21.10
C GLY A 400 -1.77 -7.33 20.71
N ASN A 401 -2.54 -8.28 21.27
CA ASN A 401 -2.55 -9.67 20.80
C ASN A 401 -3.37 -9.82 19.52
N ARG A 402 -3.08 -10.89 18.78
CA ARG A 402 -3.85 -11.33 17.62
C ARG A 402 -4.41 -12.72 17.85
N GLY A 403 -5.49 -13.01 17.15
CA GLY A 403 -6.05 -14.34 17.15
C GLY A 403 -5.07 -15.42 16.71
N SER A 404 -5.09 -16.57 17.38
CA SER A 404 -4.15 -17.69 17.19
C SER A 404 -4.60 -18.74 16.18
#